data_AF-A0A0T6ABB1-F1
#
_entry.id   AF-A0A0T6ABB1-F1
#
_cell.length_a   1.000
_cell.length_b   1.000
_cell.length_c   1.000
_cell.angle_alpha   90.00
_cell.angle_beta   90.00
_cell.angle_gamma   90.00
#
_symmetry.space_group_name_H-M   'P 1'
#
loop_
_entity.id
_entity.type
_entity.pdbx_description
1 polymer ?
#
loop_
_entity_poly.entity_id
_entity_poly.type
_entity_poly.pdbx_seq_one_letter_code
_entity_poly.pdbx_strand_id
1 'polypeptide(L)'
;MRHLILGSGPAGIAAARAARKMEKDAEVVIVTEEFAAPYLRPNLPDLISGEIDPSAISDPQGKDLAAEGIKIKSGKRARRVDAAKNRILFSDGTEETYNFLCIAS
;
A
#
# COMPACT_ATOMS: atom_id res chain seq x y z
N MET A 1 -10.41 -13.07 7.58
CA MET A 1 -10.79 -12.27 6.41
C MET A 1 -9.55 -11.63 5.81
N ARG A 2 -9.57 -11.28 4.53
CA ARG A 2 -8.47 -10.65 3.80
C ARG A 2 -8.87 -9.28 3.26
N HIS A 3 -8.20 -8.24 3.75
CA HIS A 3 -8.30 -6.86 3.28
C HIS A 3 -7.14 -6.58 2.33
N LEU A 4 -7.45 -6.31 1.06
CA LEU A 4 -6.48 -5.96 0.04
C LEU A 4 -6.60 -4.47 -0.26
N ILE A 5 -5.51 -3.72 -0.06
CA ILE A 5 -5.44 -2.28 -0.31
C ILE A 5 -4.50 -2.05 -1.49
N LEU A 6 -4.98 -1.41 -2.56
CA LEU A 6 -4.17 -1.06 -3.72
C LEU A 6 -3.66 0.37 -3.57
N GLY A 7 -2.35 0.52 -3.38
CA GLY A 7 -1.66 1.80 -3.19
C GLY A 7 -1.05 1.94 -1.79
N SER A 8 0.21 2.37 -1.74
CA SER A 8 0.99 2.53 -0.50
C SER A 8 1.16 3.98 -0.05
N GLY A 9 0.35 4.90 -0.59
CA GLY A 9 0.30 6.29 -0.14
C GLY A 9 -0.46 6.47 1.19
N PRO A 10 -0.60 7.71 1.67
CA PRO A 10 -1.24 8.01 2.96
C PRO A 10 -2.65 7.42 3.11
N ALA A 11 -3.45 7.45 2.03
CA ALA A 11 -4.79 6.86 2.01
C ALA A 11 -4.75 5.34 2.22
N GLY A 12 -3.85 4.64 1.54
CA GLY A 12 -3.71 3.19 1.65
C GLY A 12 -3.20 2.75 3.02
N ILE A 13 -2.24 3.49 3.58
CA ILE A 13 -1.73 3.25 4.94
C ILE A 13 -2.82 3.45 5.98
N ALA A 14 -3.58 4.55 5.89
CA ALA A 14 -4.69 4.81 6.79
C ALA A 14 -5.76 3.72 6.71
N ALA A 15 -6.12 3.28 5.50
CA ALA A 15 -7.09 2.19 5.29
C ALA A 15 -6.59 0.87 5.90
N ALA A 16 -5.32 0.51 5.70
CA ALA A 16 -4.74 -0.71 6.25
C ALA A 16 -4.74 -0.70 7.79
N ARG A 17 -4.38 0.43 8.41
CA ARG A 17 -4.43 0.60 9.87
C ARG A 17 -5.85 0.52 10.41
N ALA A 18 -6.81 1.14 9.72
CA ALA A 18 -8.22 1.06 10.09
C ALA A 18 -8.72 -0.40 10.04
N ALA A 19 -8.39 -1.14 8.97
CA ALA A 19 -8.73 -2.55 8.83
C ALA A 19 -8.11 -3.41 9.94
N ARG A 20 -6.80 -3.25 10.23
CA ARG A 20 -6.11 -3.94 11.32
C ARG A 20 -6.72 -3.65 12.70
N LYS A 21 -7.12 -2.40 12.95
CA LYS A 21 -7.77 -2.00 14.21
C LYS A 21 -9.16 -2.62 14.36
N MET A 22 -9.91 -2.70 13.27
CA MET A 22 -11.27 -3.25 13.25
C MET A 22 -11.28 -4.78 13.36
N GLU A 23 -10.35 -5.45 12.69
CA GLU A 23 -10.24 -6.91 12.64
C GLU A 23 -8.81 -7.37 12.93
N LYS A 24 -8.53 -7.64 14.21
CA LYS A 24 -7.18 -7.99 14.68
C LYS A 24 -6.60 -9.24 14.03
N ASP A 25 -7.43 -10.21 13.66
CA ASP A 25 -7.00 -11.50 13.08
C ASP A 25 -7.04 -11.51 11.55
N ALA A 26 -7.44 -10.41 10.91
CA ALA A 26 -7.52 -10.37 9.45
C ALA A 26 -6.14 -10.30 8.80
N GLU A 27 -6.02 -10.84 7.59
CA GLU A 27 -4.88 -10.57 6.73
C GLU A 27 -5.07 -9.17 6.11
N VAL A 28 -4.13 -8.26 6.37
CA VAL A 28 -4.15 -6.91 5.81
C VAL A 28 -2.93 -6.73 4.92
N VAL A 29 -3.16 -6.50 3.63
CA VAL A 29 -2.10 -6.43 2.62
C VAL A 29 -2.26 -5.17 1.79
N ILE A 30 -1.24 -4.32 1.81
CA ILE A 30 -1.05 -3.24 0.85
C ILE A 30 -0.30 -3.80 -0.36
N VAL A 31 -0.80 -3.54 -1.56
CA VAL A 31 -0.12 -3.87 -2.81
C VAL A 31 0.12 -2.59 -3.58
N THR A 32 1.35 -2.38 -4.04
CA THR A 32 1.76 -1.16 -4.73
C THR A 32 2.68 -1.49 -5.89
N GLU A 33 2.62 -0.67 -6.93
CA GLU A 33 3.57 -0.75 -8.04
C GLU A 33 4.97 -0.27 -7.62
N GLU A 34 5.05 0.64 -6.66
CA GLU A 34 6.33 1.24 -6.27
C GLU A 34 7.21 0.23 -5.53
N PHE A 35 8.52 0.29 -5.77
CA PHE A 35 9.53 -0.45 -4.99
C PHE A 35 10.00 0.32 -3.76
N ALA A 36 9.78 1.63 -3.74
CA ALA A 36 10.12 2.47 -2.60
C ALA A 36 9.21 2.16 -1.41
N ALA A 37 9.76 2.28 -0.20
CA ALA A 37 8.95 2.39 1.02
C ALA A 37 8.09 3.67 0.94
N PRO A 38 6.98 3.77 1.69
CA PRO A 38 6.17 4.98 1.72
C PRO A 38 6.98 6.25 1.97
N TYR A 39 6.67 7.31 1.22
CA TYR A 39 7.37 8.58 1.25
C TYR A 39 6.41 9.77 1.10
N LEU A 40 6.84 10.91 1.61
CA LEU A 40 6.15 12.19 1.55
C LEU A 40 6.31 12.80 0.15
N ARG A 41 5.45 12.39 -0.79
CA ARG A 41 5.37 12.94 -2.15
C ARG A 41 5.40 14.49 -2.21
N PRO A 42 4.76 15.24 -1.28
CA PRO A 42 4.85 16.70 -1.28
C PRO A 42 6.26 17.27 -1.11
N ASN A 43 7.19 16.52 -0.53
CA ASN A 43 8.58 16.94 -0.30
C ASN A 43 9.49 16.66 -1.52
N LEU A 44 8.99 16.03 -2.59
CA LEU A 44 9.78 15.75 -3.78
C LEU A 44 10.36 17.01 -4.46
N PRO A 45 9.64 18.15 -4.58
CA PRO A 45 10.21 19.36 -5.18
C PRO A 45 11.46 19.85 -4.43
N ASP A 46 11.40 19.93 -3.10
CA ASP A 46 12.50 20.38 -2.25
C ASP A 46 13.70 19.41 -2.31
N LEU A 47 13.42 18.10 -2.44
CA LEU A 47 14.46 17.10 -2.65
C LEU A 47 15.15 17.29 -4.00
N ILE A 48 14.37 17.56 -5.06
CA ILE A 48 14.89 17.75 -6.41
C ILE A 48 15.67 19.07 -6.53
N SER A 49 15.26 20.13 -5.83
CA SER A 49 16.00 21.39 -5.77
C SER A 49 17.26 21.32 -4.92
N GLY A 50 17.42 20.27 -4.10
CA GLY A 50 18.55 20.07 -3.20
C GLY A 50 18.43 20.80 -1.88
N GLU A 51 17.23 21.26 -1.52
CA GLU A 51 16.94 21.93 -0.25
C GLU A 51 16.87 20.96 0.94
N ILE A 52 16.57 19.69 0.68
CA ILE A 52 16.50 18.64 1.70
C ILE A 52 17.24 17.37 1.26
N ASP A 53 17.67 16.59 2.25
CA ASP A 53 18.27 15.28 2.03
C ASP A 53 17.24 14.21 1.64
N PRO A 54 17.63 13.16 0.89
CA PRO A 54 16.76 12.02 0.57
C PRO A 54 16.13 11.33 1.78
N SER A 55 16.73 11.42 2.97
CA SER A 55 16.16 10.86 4.19
C SER A 55 14.89 11.60 4.65
N ALA A 56 14.76 12.89 4.32
CA ALA A 56 13.67 13.77 4.73
C ALA A 56 12.34 13.52 4.00
N ILE A 57 12.35 12.69 2.95
CA ILE A 57 11.12 12.25 2.28
C ILE A 57 10.53 10.96 2.88
N SER A 58 11.21 10.29 3.82
CA SER A 58 10.70 9.06 4.43
C SER A 58 9.39 9.32 5.16
N ASP A 59 8.32 8.58 4.84
CA ASP A 59 7.04 8.72 5.54
C ASP A 59 7.09 7.98 6.89
N PRO A 60 6.95 8.68 8.03
CA PRO A 60 6.89 8.04 9.33
C PRO A 60 5.76 7.01 9.45
N GLN A 61 4.66 7.18 8.71
CA GLN A 61 3.54 6.24 8.69
C GLN A 61 3.93 4.88 8.10
N GLY A 62 4.99 4.81 7.30
CA GLY A 62 5.47 3.57 6.69
C GLY A 62 6.34 2.69 7.59
N LYS A 63 6.93 3.23 8.66
CA LYS A 63 7.96 2.54 9.46
C LYS A 63 7.47 1.28 10.18
N ASP A 64 6.30 1.35 10.79
CA ASP A 64 5.84 0.33 11.75
C ASP A 64 4.85 -0.67 11.14
N LEU A 65 4.58 -0.58 9.83
CA LEU A 65 3.53 -1.38 9.19
C LEU A 65 3.74 -2.89 9.39
N ALA A 66 4.98 -3.38 9.28
CA ALA A 66 5.29 -4.78 9.52
C ALA A 66 5.05 -5.21 10.98
N ALA A 67 5.43 -4.36 11.95
CA ALA A 67 5.20 -4.60 13.37
C ALA A 67 3.70 -4.57 13.73
N GLU A 68 2.91 -3.77 13.00
CA GLU A 68 1.44 -3.74 13.07
C GLU A 68 0.77 -4.93 12.34
N GLY A 69 1.57 -5.86 11.78
CA GLY A 69 1.07 -7.01 11.03
C GLY A 69 0.44 -6.66 9.68
N ILE A 70 0.79 -5.50 9.11
CA ILE A 70 0.38 -5.06 7.77
C ILE A 70 1.49 -5.44 6.79
N LYS A 71 1.15 -6.24 5.78
CA LYS A 71 2.12 -6.67 4.75
C LYS A 71 2.10 -5.68 3.58
N ILE A 72 3.27 -5.41 3.01
CA ILE A 72 3.39 -4.63 1.77
C ILE A 72 3.95 -5.54 0.69
N LYS A 73 3.28 -5.56 -0.47
CA LYS A 73 3.74 -6.21 -1.70
C LYS A 73 4.05 -5.12 -2.73
N SER A 74 5.34 -4.84 -2.88
CA SER A 74 5.87 -3.86 -3.83
C SER A 74 6.02 -4.42 -5.24
N GLY A 75 6.19 -3.55 -6.24
CA GLY A 75 6.45 -3.96 -7.63
C GLY A 75 5.26 -4.59 -8.35
N LYS A 76 4.05 -4.50 -7.79
CA LYS A 76 2.84 -5.14 -8.31
C LYS A 76 1.80 -4.11 -8.75
N ARG A 77 1.77 -3.81 -10.04
CA ARG A 77 0.72 -2.96 -10.64
C ARG A 77 -0.56 -3.78 -10.84
N ALA A 78 -1.63 -3.42 -10.15
CA ALA A 78 -2.96 -3.95 -10.43
C ALA A 78 -3.43 -3.51 -11.82
N ARG A 79 -3.92 -4.45 -12.63
CA ARG A 79 -4.38 -4.20 -14.01
C ARG A 79 -5.88 -4.33 -14.18
N ARG A 80 -6.52 -5.24 -13.44
CA ARG A 80 -7.97 -5.46 -13.53
C ARG A 80 -8.54 -5.94 -12.21
N VAL A 81 -9.72 -5.43 -11.87
CA VAL A 81 -10.56 -5.96 -10.79
C VAL A 81 -11.66 -6.82 -11.41
N ASP A 82 -11.71 -8.09 -11.01
CA ASP A 82 -12.78 -9.04 -11.32
C ASP A 82 -13.66 -9.16 -10.07
N ALA A 83 -14.60 -8.23 -9.91
CA ALA A 83 -15.44 -8.12 -8.73
C ALA A 83 -16.40 -9.31 -8.57
N ALA A 84 -16.83 -9.93 -9.68
CA ALA A 84 -17.67 -11.13 -9.64
C ALA A 84 -16.96 -12.32 -8.98
N LYS A 85 -15.62 -12.33 -9.00
CA LYS A 85 -14.78 -13.38 -8.40
C LYS A 85 -13.95 -12.88 -7.22
N ASN A 86 -14.17 -11.65 -6.76
CA ASN A 86 -13.37 -10.97 -5.72
C ASN A 86 -11.86 -11.12 -5.94
N ARG A 87 -11.38 -10.76 -7.14
CA ARG A 87 -10.00 -11.01 -7.57
C ARG A 87 -9.37 -9.82 -8.28
N ILE A 88 -8.06 -9.65 -8.10
CA ILE A 88 -7.21 -8.70 -8.81
C ILE A 88 -6.28 -9.46 -9.75
N LEU A 89 -6.14 -8.97 -10.99
CA LEU A 89 -5.11 -9.39 -11.92
C LEU A 89 -4.01 -8.33 -11.94
N PHE A 90 -2.76 -8.75 -11.80
CA PHE A 90 -1.58 -7.88 -11.83
C PHE A 90 -0.89 -7.89 -13.19
N SER A 91 0.00 -6.92 -13.42
CA SER A 91 0.74 -6.78 -14.68
C SER A 91 1.71 -7.91 -14.97
N ASP A 92 2.16 -8.64 -13.94
CA ASP A 92 3.02 -9.82 -14.06
C ASP A 92 2.24 -11.10 -14.38
N GLY A 93 0.92 -11.00 -14.59
CA GLY A 93 0.02 -12.13 -14.81
C GLY A 93 -0.37 -12.87 -13.53
N THR A 94 0.15 -12.48 -12.36
CA THR A 94 -0.28 -13.04 -11.08
C THR A 94 -1.66 -12.53 -10.69
N GLU A 95 -2.32 -13.29 -9.83
CA GLU A 95 -3.66 -12.95 -9.33
C GLU A 95 -3.70 -13.04 -7.81
N GLU A 96 -4.52 -12.21 -7.17
CA GLU A 96 -4.82 -12.32 -5.75
C GLU A 96 -6.32 -12.13 -5.49
N THR A 97 -6.88 -12.91 -4.57
CA THR A 97 -8.27 -12.81 -4.13
C THR A 97 -8.40 -11.93 -2.90
N TYR A 98 -9.59 -11.42 -2.62
CA TYR A 98 -9.85 -10.61 -1.44
C TYR A 98 -11.22 -10.92 -0.84
N ASN A 99 -11.41 -10.58 0.43
CA ASN A 99 -12.76 -10.43 0.98
C ASN A 99 -13.22 -8.97 0.91
N PHE A 100 -12.29 -8.04 1.15
CA PHE A 100 -12.52 -6.60 1.04
C PHE A 100 -11.41 -5.98 0.21
N LEU A 101 -11.79 -5.08 -0.70
CA LEU A 101 -10.88 -4.35 -1.56
C LEU A 101 -11.00 -2.84 -1.27
N CYS A 102 -9.86 -2.18 -1.06
CA CYS A 102 -9.75 -0.73 -1.01
C CYS A 102 -8.87 -0.25 -2.17
N ILE A 103 -9.34 0.71 -2.94
CA ILE A 103 -8.58 1.33 -4.04
C ILE A 103 -8.08 2.69 -3.54
N ALA A 104 -6.77 2.84 -3.43
CA ALA A 104 -6.07 4.03 -2.94
C ALA A 104 -4.81 4.30 -3.80
N SER A 105 -4.93 4.07 -5.11
CA SER A 105 -3.85 4.04 -6.12
C SER A 105 -3.36 5.42 -6.53
#